data_AF-A0A820CY04-F1
#
_entry.id   AF-A0A820CY04-F1
#
_cell.length_a   1.000
_cell.length_b   1.000
_cell.length_c   1.000
_cell.angle_alpha   90.00
_cell.angle_beta   90.00
_cell.angle_gamma   90.00
#
_symmetry.space_group_name_H-M   'P 1'
#
loop_
_entity.id
_entity.type
_entity.pdbx_description
1 polymer ?
#
loop_
_entity_poly.entity_id
_entity_poly.type
_entity_poly.pdbx_seq_one_letter_code
_entity_poly.pdbx_strand_id
1 'polypeptide(L)' 'VDSHGLKAVRKAKLHYNSIEINPEHMRRLAVEQSQTLSNDSVSYVVAKYYLYMKYVHTFIFALGTIIPMRPDDVLRKG' A
#
# COMPACT_ATOMS: atom_id res chain seq x y z
N VAL A 1 14.66 -8.94 -9.54
CA VAL A 1 14.19 -8.84 -8.15
C VAL A 1 13.04 -7.86 -8.14
N ASP A 2 11.80 -8.35 -8.16
CA ASP A 2 10.60 -7.51 -8.25
C ASP A 2 10.36 -6.73 -6.94
N SER A 3 10.85 -5.50 -6.88
CA SER A 3 10.76 -4.62 -5.70
C SER A 3 9.53 -3.71 -5.69
N HIS A 4 8.69 -3.77 -6.72
CA HIS A 4 7.50 -2.94 -6.87
C HIS A 4 6.26 -3.49 -6.15
N GLY A 5 6.29 -4.76 -5.73
CA GLY A 5 5.20 -5.37 -4.98
C GLY A 5 5.01 -4.69 -3.62
N LEU A 6 3.76 -4.59 -3.16
CA LEU A 6 3.44 -3.84 -1.94
C LEU A 6 4.16 -4.37 -0.70
N LYS A 7 4.43 -5.68 -0.62
CA LYS A 7 5.28 -6.25 0.44
C LYS A 7 6.69 -5.66 0.45
N ALA A 8 7.35 -5.62 -0.70
CA ALA A 8 8.69 -5.06 -0.85
C ALA A 8 8.69 -3.56 -0.51
N VAL A 9 7.69 -2.82 -1.00
CA VAL A 9 7.55 -1.38 -0.73
C VAL A 9 7.28 -1.11 0.77
N ARG A 10 6.40 -1.88 1.43
CA ARG A 10 6.15 -1.75 2.89
C ARG A 10 7.41 -2.02 3.70
N LYS A 11 8.17 -3.06 3.34
CA LYS A 11 9.44 -3.37 4.00
C LYS A 11 10.46 -2.25 3.82
N ALA A 12 10.59 -1.72 2.60
CA ALA A 12 11.58 -0.70 2.26
C ALA A 12 11.25 0.70 2.79
N LYS A 13 9.97 1.10 2.77
CA LYS A 13 9.53 2.47 3.09
C LYS A 13 8.91 2.60 4.48
N LEU A 14 8.24 1.57 4.98
CA LEU A 14 7.62 1.60 6.31
C LEU A 14 8.41 0.80 7.35
N HIS A 15 9.50 0.14 6.98
CA HIS A 15 10.26 -0.77 7.85
C HIS A 15 9.37 -1.85 8.50
N TYR A 16 8.30 -2.23 7.82
CA TYR A 16 7.30 -3.16 8.33
C TYR A 16 7.19 -4.37 7.39
N ASN A 17 7.35 -5.56 7.96
CA ASN A 17 7.32 -6.83 7.24
C ASN A 17 6.17 -7.69 7.79
N SER A 18 4.98 -7.61 7.18
CA SER A 18 3.88 -8.54 7.54
C SER A 18 4.07 -9.88 6.87
N ILE A 19 3.48 -10.89 7.47
CA ILE A 19 3.16 -12.15 6.80
C ILE A 19 2.20 -11.81 5.66
N GLU A 20 2.40 -12.42 4.49
CA GLU A 20 1.53 -12.20 3.33
C GLU A 20 0.82 -13.53 3.06
N ILE A 21 -0.51 -13.49 3.07
CA ILE A 21 -1.33 -14.68 2.83
C ILE A 21 -1.43 -14.91 1.32
N ASN A 22 -1.10 -16.12 0.87
CA ASN A 22 -1.30 -16.51 -0.53
C ASN A 22 -2.81 -16.44 -0.86
N PRO A 23 -3.23 -15.75 -1.95
CA PRO A 23 -4.62 -15.68 -2.38
C PRO A 23 -5.36 -17.03 -2.40
N GLU A 24 -4.69 -18.10 -2.82
CA GLU A 24 -5.27 -19.46 -2.88
C GLU A 24 -5.72 -19.97 -1.50
N HIS A 25 -5.11 -19.48 -0.42
CA HIS A 25 -5.45 -19.87 0.94
C HIS A 25 -6.49 -18.94 1.60
N MET A 26 -6.78 -17.77 1.03
CA MET A 26 -7.65 -16.77 1.66
C MET A 26 -9.05 -17.32 1.95
N ARG A 27 -9.65 -18.06 1.00
CA ARG A 27 -10.98 -18.65 1.18
C ARG A 27 -11.02 -19.66 2.33
N ARG A 28 -9.99 -20.50 2.43
CA ARG A 28 -9.87 -21.50 3.49
C ARG A 28 -9.69 -20.82 4.86
N LEU A 29 -8.76 -19.86 4.92
CA LEU A 29 -8.46 -19.10 6.14
C LEU A 29 -9.63 -18.22 6.60
N ALA A 30 -10.51 -17.79 5.70
CA ALA A 30 -11.71 -17.05 6.08
C ALA A 30 -12.62 -17.85 7.04
N VAL A 31 -12.67 -19.18 6.88
CA VAL A 31 -13.46 -20.07 7.74
C VAL A 31 -12.62 -20.59 8.90
N GLU A 32 -11.41 -21.07 8.63
CA GLU A 32 -10.58 -21.74 9.64
C GLU A 32 -9.87 -20.77 10.59
N GLN A 33 -9.48 -19.58 10.11
CA GLN A 33 -8.62 -18.62 10.82
C GLN A 33 -8.98 -17.16 10.49
N SER A 34 -10.25 -16.80 10.67
CA SER A 34 -10.81 -15.48 10.30
C SER A 34 -10.05 -14.30 10.92
N GLN A 35 -9.60 -14.43 12.18
CA GLN A 35 -8.82 -13.40 12.87
C GLN A 35 -7.47 -13.13 12.18
N THR A 36 -6.77 -14.17 11.74
CA THR A 36 -5.49 -14.05 11.04
C THR A 36 -5.68 -13.35 9.70
N LEU A 37 -6.72 -13.73 8.94
CA LEU A 37 -7.04 -13.11 7.66
C LEU A 37 -7.46 -11.64 7.83
N SER A 38 -8.26 -11.33 8.85
CA SER A 38 -8.66 -9.96 9.18
C SER A 38 -7.45 -9.08 9.54
N ASN A 39 -6.53 -9.60 10.37
CA ASN A 39 -5.32 -8.88 10.75
C ASN A 39 -4.43 -8.56 9.54
N ASP A 40 -4.24 -9.51 8.60
CA ASP A 40 -3.48 -9.27 7.36
C ASP A 40 -4.17 -8.22 6.46
N SER A 41 -5.50 -8.32 6.33
CA SER A 41 -6.30 -7.36 5.56
C SER A 41 -6.17 -5.93 6.12
N VAL A 42 -6.36 -5.76 7.42
CA VAL A 42 -6.23 -4.45 8.09
C VAL A 42 -4.80 -3.94 7.99
N SER A 43 -3.80 -4.80 8.21
CA SER A 43 -2.38 -4.45 8.06
C SER A 43 -2.06 -3.92 6.65
N TYR A 44 -2.64 -4.52 5.63
CA TYR A 44 -2.49 -4.07 4.25
C TYR A 44 -3.13 -2.70 4.00
N VAL A 45 -4.34 -2.46 4.51
CA VAL A 45 -5.03 -1.16 4.41
C VAL A 45 -4.27 -0.06 5.15
N VAL A 46 -3.87 -0.31 6.39
CA VAL A 46 -3.11 0.63 7.23
C VAL A 46 -1.80 1.02 6.53
N ALA A 47 -1.10 0.04 5.97
CA ALA A 47 0.14 0.33 5.29
C ALA A 47 -0.04 1.09 3.97
N LYS A 48 -1.11 0.84 3.20
CA LYS A 48 -1.47 1.66 2.03
C LYS A 48 -1.71 3.12 2.44
N TYR A 49 -2.48 3.32 3.51
CA TYR A 49 -2.75 4.65 4.04
C TYR A 49 -1.46 5.38 4.43
N TYR A 50 -0.56 4.73 5.19
CA TYR A 50 0.70 5.35 5.59
C TYR A 50 1.66 5.59 4.43
N LEU A 51 1.72 4.68 3.44
CA LEU A 51 2.50 4.90 2.23
C LEU A 51 2.00 6.13 1.47
N TYR A 52 0.69 6.24 1.31
CA TYR A 52 0.09 7.40 0.66
C TYR A 52 0.40 8.68 1.44
N MET A 53 0.10 8.72 2.74
CA MET A 53 0.25 9.94 3.54
C MET A 53 1.70 10.39 3.69
N LYS A 54 2.65 9.46 3.88
CA LYS A 54 4.06 9.81 4.11
C LYS A 54 4.82 10.15 2.83
N TYR A 55 4.51 9.50 1.72
CA TYR A 55 5.34 9.58 0.52
C TYR A 55 4.65 10.20 -0.70
N VAL A 56 3.33 10.07 -0.81
CA VAL A 56 2.60 10.43 -2.04
C VAL A 56 1.81 11.73 -1.86
N HIS A 57 1.13 11.91 -0.73
CA HIS A 57 0.23 13.04 -0.50
C HIS A 57 0.95 14.39 -0.63
N THR A 58 1.94 14.65 0.22
CA THR A 58 2.70 15.91 0.18
C THR A 58 3.40 16.11 -1.17
N PHE A 59 3.87 15.03 -1.78
CA PHE A 59 4.55 15.10 -3.08
C PHE A 59 3.62 15.59 -4.20
N ILE A 60 2.44 14.99 -4.35
CA ILE A 60 1.46 15.40 -5.37
C ILE A 60 1.02 16.85 -5.16
N PHE A 61 0.71 17.23 -3.91
CA PHE A 61 0.23 18.58 -3.63
C PHE A 61 1.33 19.63 -3.80
N ALA A 62 2.57 19.32 -3.41
CA ALA A 62 3.71 20.20 -3.66
C ALA A 62 3.94 20.40 -5.16
N LEU A 63 3.91 19.32 -5.96
CA LEU A 63 4.04 19.43 -7.42
C LEU A 63 2.88 20.21 -8.06
N GLY A 64 1.65 20.03 -7.55
CA GLY A 64 0.47 20.79 -7.98
C GLY A 64 0.55 22.30 -7.70
N THR A 65 1.50 22.76 -6.88
CA THR A 65 1.76 24.21 -6.73
C THR A 65 2.58 24.80 -7.88
N ILE A 66 3.28 23.96 -8.65
CA ILE A 66 4.19 24.39 -9.73
C ILE A 66 3.62 24.00 -11.10
N ILE A 67 3.02 22.82 -11.21
CA ILE A 67 2.47 22.27 -12.44
C ILE A 67 0.96 22.50 -12.45
N PRO A 68 0.38 23.20 -13.44
CA PRO A 68 -1.04 23.52 -13.50
C PRO A 68 -1.87 22.32 -13.97
N MET A 69 -1.85 21.24 -13.21
CA MET A 69 -2.54 19.98 -13.49
C MET A 69 -3.27 19.50 -12.25
N ARG A 70 -4.33 18.71 -12.45
CA ARG A 70 -5.06 18.12 -11.32
C ARG A 70 -4.19 17.06 -10.61
N PRO A 71 -4.35 16.82 -9.30
CA PRO A 71 -3.56 15.83 -8.55
C PRO A 71 -3.50 14.43 -9.19
N ASP A 72 -4.61 13.97 -9.78
CA ASP A 72 -4.68 12.70 -10.50
C ASP A 72 -3.79 12.69 -11.75
N ASP A 73 -3.82 13.81 -12.49
CA ASP A 73 -2.99 14.02 -13.67
C ASP A 73 -1.51 14.13 -13.29
N VAL A 74 -1.16 14.82 -12.19
CA VAL A 74 0.21 14.90 -11.65
C VAL A 74 0.77 13.53 -11.24
N LEU A 75 -0.08 12.65 -10.71
CA LEU A 75 0.34 11.31 -10.28
C LEU A 75 0.50 10.33 -11.44
N ARG A 76 -0.33 10.45 -12.48
CA ARG A 76 -0.44 9.45 -13.55
C ARG A 76 0.27 9.82 -14.83
N LYS A 77 0.42 11.10 -15.13
CA LYS A 77 1.10 11.57 -16.34
C LYS A 77 2.59 11.73 -16.02
N GLY A 78 3.40 11.02 -16.80
CA GLY A 78 4.86 11.17 -16.84
C GLY A 78 5.27 11.92 -18.09
#